data_AF-A0A6C1MXT1-F1
#
_entry.id   AF-A0A6C1MXT1-F1
#
_cell.length_a   1.000
_cell.length_b   1.000
_cell.length_c   1.000
_cell.angle_alpha   90.00
_cell.angle_beta   90.00
_cell.angle_gamma   90.00
#
_symmetry.space_group_name_H-M   'P 1'
#
loop_
_entity.id
_entity.type
_entity.pdbx_description
1 polymer ?
#
loop_
_entity_poly.entity_id
_entity_poly.type
_entity_poly.pdbx_seq_one_letter_code
_entity_poly.pdbx_strand_id
1 'polypeptide(L)'
;MVQEVRVVEGPSPEAIQTVAVLMVIAAVGYGLYWLGIQATEWYLLPAPYWFIAGFYYYAIVFPILSFSEVWHFLLAFGLTDYPNVNDLISIVGIILYGLMLLFIIRGISNLLSLIRIRPLNQLRLFLAPAALALLWFLGAMIFNWLFAQ
;
A
#
# COMPACT_ATOMS: atom_id res chain seq x y z
N MET A 1 -17.53 15.12 -54.34
CA MET A 1 -17.68 15.03 -52.88
C MET A 1 -16.29 14.92 -52.29
N VAL A 2 -15.82 15.95 -51.58
CA VAL A 2 -14.55 15.91 -50.86
C VAL A 2 -14.87 15.52 -49.43
N GLN A 3 -14.32 14.39 -48.97
CA GLN A 3 -14.49 13.88 -47.62
C GLN A 3 -13.47 14.61 -46.73
N GLU A 4 -13.95 15.43 -45.78
CA GLU A 4 -13.07 16.04 -44.77
C GLU A 4 -12.44 14.94 -43.91
N VAL A 5 -11.13 14.77 -44.05
CA VAL A 5 -10.33 13.93 -43.15
C VAL A 5 -10.23 14.66 -41.82
N ARG A 6 -11.09 14.31 -40.86
CA ARG A 6 -10.92 14.78 -39.48
C ARG A 6 -9.69 14.12 -38.89
N VAL A 7 -8.66 14.92 -38.64
CA VAL A 7 -7.54 14.54 -37.79
C VAL A 7 -8.12 14.33 -36.39
N VAL A 8 -8.16 13.09 -35.92
CA VAL A 8 -8.52 12.78 -34.54
C VAL A 8 -7.35 13.29 -33.69
N GLU A 9 -7.56 14.40 -32.98
CA GLU A 9 -6.58 14.90 -32.02
C GLU A 9 -6.34 13.82 -30.97
N GLY A 10 -5.06 13.48 -30.75
CA GLY A 10 -4.66 12.53 -29.73
C GLY A 10 -5.02 13.03 -28.32
N PRO A 11 -4.99 12.15 -27.31
CA PRO A 11 -5.29 12.53 -25.94
C PRO A 11 -4.38 13.68 -25.47
N SER A 12 -4.96 14.64 -24.75
CA SER A 12 -4.21 15.79 -24.24
C SER A 12 -3.10 15.32 -23.27
N PRO A 13 -2.00 16.09 -23.14
CA PRO A 13 -0.92 15.76 -22.20
C PRO A 13 -1.41 15.55 -20.76
N GLU A 14 -2.44 16.27 -20.35
CA GLU A 14 -3.10 16.13 -19.04
C GLU A 14 -3.79 14.77 -18.90
N ALA A 15 -4.52 14.31 -19.92
CA ALA A 15 -5.15 12.99 -19.92
C ALA A 15 -4.11 11.86 -19.84
N ILE A 16 -2.98 12.01 -20.54
CA ILE A 16 -1.86 11.07 -20.47
C ILE A 16 -1.26 11.03 -19.06
N GLN A 17 -1.06 12.18 -18.43
CA GLN A 17 -0.58 12.26 -17.04
C GLN A 17 -1.54 11.62 -16.04
N THR A 18 -2.85 11.89 -16.15
CA THR A 18 -3.86 11.27 -15.29
C THR A 18 -3.84 9.75 -15.43
N VAL A 19 -3.81 9.23 -16.66
CA VAL A 19 -3.74 7.78 -16.90
C VAL A 19 -2.43 7.19 -16.36
N ALA A 20 -1.29 7.87 -16.53
CA ALA A 20 -0.02 7.42 -15.98
C ALA A 20 -0.04 7.34 -14.44
N VAL A 21 -0.62 8.35 -13.77
CA VAL A 21 -0.77 8.37 -12.31
C VAL A 21 -1.69 7.24 -11.85
N LEU A 22 -2.83 7.03 -12.52
CA LEU A 22 -3.76 5.94 -12.20
C LEU A 22 -3.10 4.56 -12.40
N MET A 23 -2.30 4.40 -13.46
CA MET A 23 -1.54 3.15 -13.69
C MET A 23 -0.50 2.90 -12.59
N VAL A 24 0.21 3.95 -12.12
CA VAL A 24 1.14 3.81 -11.00
C VAL A 24 0.40 3.43 -9.73
N ILE A 25 -0.73 4.08 -9.43
CA ILE A 25 -1.57 3.74 -8.26
C ILE A 25 -2.05 2.30 -8.36
N ALA A 26 -2.53 1.86 -9.52
CA ALA A 26 -2.99 0.49 -9.74
C ALA A 26 -1.84 -0.53 -9.64
N ALA A 27 -0.67 -0.24 -10.20
CA ALA A 27 0.51 -1.11 -10.13
C ALA A 27 1.05 -1.23 -8.70
N VAL A 28 1.12 -0.11 -7.97
CA VAL A 28 1.49 -0.09 -6.55
C VAL A 28 0.43 -0.84 -5.74
N GLY A 29 -0.85 -0.59 -5.97
CA GLY A 29 -1.96 -1.30 -5.31
C GLY A 29 -1.90 -2.81 -5.53
N TYR A 30 -1.66 -3.25 -6.78
CA TYR A 30 -1.52 -4.66 -7.12
C TYR A 30 -0.26 -5.28 -6.51
N GLY A 31 0.87 -4.58 -6.54
CA GLY A 31 2.12 -5.04 -5.91
C GLY A 31 1.96 -5.20 -4.40
N LEU A 32 1.26 -4.27 -3.75
CA LEU A 32 0.93 -4.34 -2.33
C LEU A 32 -0.07 -5.46 -2.00
N TYR A 33 -1.06 -5.70 -2.87
CA TYR A 33 -2.00 -6.81 -2.74
C TYR A 33 -1.29 -8.17 -2.85
N TRP A 34 -0.43 -8.34 -3.85
CA TRP A 34 0.37 -9.57 -4.02
C TRP A 34 1.33 -9.79 -2.85
N LEU A 35 2.02 -8.73 -2.40
CA LEU A 35 2.81 -8.75 -1.16
C LEU A 35 1.95 -9.14 0.04
N GLY A 36 0.70 -8.66 0.11
CA GLY A 36 -0.22 -8.97 1.19
C GLY A 36 -0.61 -10.45 1.27
N ILE A 37 -0.83 -11.09 0.12
CA ILE A 37 -1.11 -12.53 0.04
C ILE A 37 0.09 -13.37 0.50
N GLN A 38 1.30 -12.94 0.16
CA GLN A 38 2.52 -13.67 0.53
C GLN A 38 2.98 -13.35 1.96
N ALA A 39 2.63 -12.18 2.48
CA ALA A 39 3.04 -11.71 3.78
C ALA A 39 2.14 -12.18 4.93
N THR A 40 0.96 -12.77 4.69
CA THR A 40 0.10 -13.32 5.77
C THR A 40 0.77 -14.44 6.56
N GLU A 41 1.73 -15.14 5.97
CA GLU A 41 2.54 -16.18 6.60
C GLU A 41 3.90 -15.67 7.10
N TRP A 42 4.02 -14.37 7.38
CA TRP A 42 5.26 -13.74 7.85
C TRP A 42 5.90 -14.45 9.07
N TYR A 43 5.07 -15.08 9.91
CA TYR A 43 5.49 -15.79 11.12
C TYR A 43 6.19 -17.13 10.85
N LEU A 44 6.11 -17.66 9.63
CA LEU A 44 6.82 -18.88 9.22
C LEU A 44 8.29 -18.61 8.85
N LEU A 45 8.67 -17.35 8.68
CA LEU A 45 10.05 -17.00 8.34
C LEU A 45 10.98 -17.24 9.53
N PRO A 46 12.24 -17.67 9.31
CA PRO A 46 13.20 -17.79 10.39
C PRO A 46 13.61 -16.40 10.91
N ALA A 47 14.09 -16.33 12.16
CA ALA A 47 14.67 -15.12 12.70
C ALA A 47 15.94 -14.70 11.90
N PRO A 48 16.18 -13.40 11.67
CA PRO A 48 15.37 -12.25 12.12
C PRO A 48 14.25 -11.84 11.16
N TYR A 49 14.06 -12.54 10.03
CA TYR A 49 13.18 -12.12 8.94
C TYR A 49 11.71 -12.00 9.33
N TRP A 50 11.19 -12.87 10.21
CA TRP A 50 9.82 -12.77 10.69
C TRP A 50 9.49 -11.46 11.42
N PHE A 51 10.43 -10.88 12.19
CA PHE A 51 10.23 -9.58 12.85
C PHE A 51 10.07 -8.46 11.83
N ILE A 52 10.89 -8.52 10.77
CA ILE A 52 10.93 -7.52 9.71
C ILE A 52 9.69 -7.64 8.82
N ALA A 53 9.32 -8.86 8.44
CA ALA A 53 8.09 -9.14 7.69
C ALA A 53 6.85 -8.78 8.50
N GLY A 54 6.82 -9.08 9.80
CA GLY A 54 5.74 -8.69 10.71
C GLY A 54 5.57 -7.17 10.80
N PHE A 55 6.66 -6.41 10.88
CA PHE A 55 6.61 -4.93 10.83
C PHE A 55 5.89 -4.42 9.57
N TYR A 56 6.29 -4.90 8.38
CA TYR A 56 5.65 -4.47 7.13
C TYR A 56 4.24 -5.03 6.95
N TYR A 57 3.95 -6.22 7.51
CA TYR A 57 2.60 -6.76 7.54
C TYR A 57 1.66 -5.80 8.28
N TYR A 58 1.99 -5.39 9.51
CA TYR A 58 1.13 -4.49 10.28
C TYR A 58 1.13 -3.05 9.77
N ALA A 59 2.24 -2.57 9.21
CA ALA A 59 2.35 -1.19 8.74
C ALA A 59 1.72 -0.96 7.35
N ILE A 60 1.66 -1.98 6.51
CA ILE A 60 1.24 -1.85 5.10
C ILE A 60 0.10 -2.82 4.79
N VAL A 61 0.34 -4.12 4.94
CA VAL A 61 -0.58 -5.16 4.44
C VAL A 61 -1.89 -5.16 5.20
N PHE A 62 -1.84 -5.16 6.53
CA PHE A 62 -3.02 -5.21 7.38
C PHE A 62 -3.96 -4.01 7.14
N PRO A 63 -3.47 -2.75 7.07
CA PRO A 63 -4.28 -1.60 6.66
C PRO A 63 -4.90 -1.71 5.26
N ILE A 64 -4.28 -2.43 4.33
CA ILE A 64 -4.83 -2.62 2.98
C ILE A 64 -5.93 -3.69 3.03
N LEU A 65 -5.68 -4.81 3.68
CA LEU A 65 -6.67 -5.88 3.84
C LEU A 65 -7.90 -5.40 4.61
N SER A 66 -7.73 -4.51 5.58
CA SER A 66 -8.84 -3.96 6.35
C SER A 66 -9.84 -3.14 5.52
N PHE A 67 -9.46 -2.60 4.35
CA PHE A 67 -10.44 -1.97 3.45
C PHE A 67 -11.50 -2.97 2.98
N SER A 68 -11.08 -4.20 2.65
CA SER A 68 -12.01 -5.25 2.22
C SER A 68 -12.97 -5.60 3.36
N GLU A 69 -12.43 -5.77 4.57
CA GLU A 69 -13.22 -6.09 5.76
C GLU A 69 -14.23 -4.98 6.10
N VAL A 70 -13.79 -3.71 6.06
CA VAL A 70 -14.68 -2.56 6.29
C VAL A 70 -15.74 -2.46 5.20
N TRP A 71 -15.40 -2.72 3.94
CA TRP A 71 -16.35 -2.69 2.84
C TRP A 71 -17.44 -3.75 3.01
N HIS A 72 -17.05 -5.00 3.28
CA HIS A 72 -18.01 -6.09 3.53
C HIS A 72 -18.86 -5.81 4.77
N PHE A 73 -18.27 -5.25 5.82
CA PHE A 73 -19.01 -4.81 7.01
C PHE A 73 -20.07 -3.76 6.69
N LEU A 74 -19.75 -2.75 5.87
CA LEU A 74 -20.69 -1.70 5.48
C LEU A 74 -21.83 -2.23 4.60
N LEU A 75 -21.52 -3.10 3.64
CA LEU A 75 -22.54 -3.75 2.80
C LEU A 75 -23.47 -4.65 3.63
N ALA A 76 -22.93 -5.39 4.58
CA ALA A 76 -23.70 -6.28 5.45
C ALA A 76 -24.66 -5.53 6.39
N PHE A 77 -24.37 -4.26 6.69
CA PHE A 77 -25.16 -3.47 7.62
C PHE A 77 -26.58 -3.15 7.12
N GLY A 78 -26.78 -3.12 5.80
CA GLY A 78 -28.11 -2.94 5.20
C GLY A 78 -28.89 -1.75 5.76
N LEU A 79 -28.25 -0.58 5.85
CA LEU A 79 -28.78 0.60 6.56
C LEU A 79 -30.14 1.09 6.03
N THR A 80 -30.45 0.79 4.78
CA THR A 80 -31.70 1.15 4.12
C THR A 80 -32.25 -0.04 3.32
N ASP A 81 -33.55 -0.02 2.98
CA ASP A 81 -34.16 -1.03 2.11
C ASP A 81 -33.75 -0.89 0.63
N TYR A 82 -33.00 0.16 0.27
CA TYR A 82 -32.61 0.46 -1.11
C TYR A 82 -31.16 0.00 -1.37
N PRO A 83 -30.92 -1.06 -2.18
CA PRO A 83 -29.58 -1.60 -2.42
C PRO A 83 -28.58 -0.56 -2.92
N ASN A 84 -29.00 0.25 -3.91
CA ASN A 84 -28.14 1.30 -4.49
C ASN A 84 -27.73 2.38 -3.48
N VAL A 85 -28.58 2.66 -2.49
CA VAL A 85 -28.27 3.66 -1.44
C VAL A 85 -27.26 3.06 -0.46
N ASN A 86 -27.39 1.78 -0.11
CA ASN A 86 -26.41 1.08 0.72
C ASN A 86 -25.04 0.99 0.04
N ASP A 87 -25.00 0.75 -1.26
CA ASP A 87 -23.76 0.77 -2.04
C ASP A 87 -23.10 2.15 -1.99
N LEU A 88 -23.87 3.22 -2.21
CA LEU A 88 -23.36 4.60 -2.13
C LEU A 88 -22.84 4.93 -0.73
N ILE A 89 -23.56 4.55 0.32
CA ILE A 89 -23.11 4.73 1.71
C ILE A 89 -21.81 3.96 1.96
N SER A 90 -21.69 2.74 1.43
CA SER A 90 -20.49 1.91 1.59
C SER A 90 -19.28 2.54 0.90
N ILE A 91 -19.47 3.11 -0.30
CA ILE A 91 -18.43 3.87 -1.02
C ILE A 91 -17.96 5.06 -0.18
N VAL A 92 -18.91 5.88 0.30
CA VAL A 92 -18.59 7.03 1.15
C VAL A 92 -17.89 6.58 2.44
N GLY A 93 -18.34 5.49 3.06
CA GLY A 93 -17.73 4.93 4.27
C GLY A 93 -16.29 4.49 4.06
N ILE A 94 -15.97 3.84 2.94
CA ILE A 94 -14.60 3.47 2.59
C ILE A 94 -13.72 4.70 2.33
N ILE A 95 -14.25 5.71 1.65
CA ILE A 95 -13.51 6.97 1.45
C ILE A 95 -13.18 7.62 2.80
N LEU A 96 -14.16 7.70 3.71
CA LEU A 96 -13.95 8.23 5.05
C LEU A 96 -12.94 7.40 5.86
N TYR A 97 -13.00 6.07 5.76
CA TYR A 97 -12.03 5.17 6.38
C TYR A 97 -10.61 5.42 5.87
N GLY A 98 -10.44 5.57 4.55
CA GLY A 98 -9.15 5.91 3.95
C GLY A 98 -8.62 7.27 4.41
N LEU A 99 -9.49 8.29 4.48
CA LEU A 99 -9.13 9.60 5.03
C LEU A 99 -8.70 9.50 6.50
N MET A 100 -9.39 8.70 7.31
CA MET A 100 -9.02 8.45 8.71
C MET A 100 -7.62 7.84 8.82
N LEU A 101 -7.30 6.83 8.00
CA LEU A 101 -5.94 6.24 7.97
C LEU A 101 -4.88 7.27 7.60
N LEU A 102 -5.14 8.13 6.62
CA LEU A 102 -4.22 9.21 6.25
C LEU A 102 -4.01 10.21 7.39
N PHE A 103 -5.06 10.55 8.14
CA PHE A 103 -4.93 11.38 9.34
C PHE A 103 -4.08 10.73 10.43
N ILE A 104 -4.22 9.42 10.65
CA ILE A 104 -3.40 8.66 11.59
C ILE A 104 -1.93 8.70 11.17
N ILE A 105 -1.63 8.41 9.90
CA ILE A 105 -0.26 8.46 9.36
C ILE A 105 0.35 9.86 9.53
N ARG A 106 -0.42 10.91 9.20
CA ARG A 106 0.02 12.30 9.40
C ARG A 106 0.22 12.63 10.88
N GLY A 107 -0.65 12.14 11.75
CA GLY A 107 -0.53 12.27 13.21
C GLY A 107 0.77 11.66 13.73
N ILE A 108 1.09 10.43 13.30
CA ILE A 108 2.36 9.76 13.64
C ILE A 108 3.55 10.58 13.12
N SER A 109 3.52 11.01 11.85
CA SER A 109 4.56 11.86 11.26
C SER A 109 4.77 13.16 12.06
N ASN A 110 3.68 13.80 12.49
CA ASN A 110 3.73 15.01 13.30
C ASN A 110 4.35 14.72 14.68
N LEU A 111 3.97 13.62 15.35
CA LEU A 111 4.57 13.23 16.63
C LEU A 111 6.08 12.97 16.50
N LEU A 112 6.51 12.29 15.44
CA LEU A 112 7.94 12.10 15.14
C LEU A 112 8.66 13.44 14.87
N SER A 113 7.97 14.41 14.28
CA SER A 113 8.54 15.74 14.08
C SER A 113 8.74 16.52 15.39
N LEU A 114 7.92 16.26 16.43
CA LEU A 114 8.09 16.87 17.77
C LEU A 114 9.43 16.46 18.40
N ILE A 115 9.87 15.22 18.17
CA ILE A 115 11.20 14.73 18.57
C ILE A 115 12.29 15.04 17.54
N ARG A 116 12.06 16.01 16.65
CA ARG A 116 13.00 16.53 15.63
C ARG A 116 13.41 15.51 14.55
N ILE A 117 12.64 14.45 14.33
CA ILE A 117 12.89 13.53 13.22
C ILE A 117 12.32 14.14 11.94
N ARG A 118 13.22 14.58 11.06
CA ARG A 118 12.90 15.13 9.73
C ARG A 118 12.17 14.09 8.86
N PRO A 119 11.27 14.49 7.93
CA PRO A 119 10.51 13.56 7.09
C PRO A 119 11.37 12.52 6.36
N LEU A 120 12.53 12.93 5.81
CA LEU A 120 13.46 12.00 5.17
C LEU A 120 13.99 10.93 6.13
N ASN A 121 14.21 11.29 7.40
CA ASN A 121 14.64 10.36 8.43
C ASN A 121 13.51 9.44 8.90
N GLN A 122 12.25 9.89 8.83
CA GLN A 122 11.09 9.02 9.07
C GLN A 122 11.00 7.94 7.99
N LEU A 123 11.18 8.31 6.71
CA LEU A 123 11.26 7.34 5.62
C LEU A 123 12.44 6.38 5.81
N ARG A 124 13.62 6.87 6.20
CA ARG A 124 14.77 6.00 6.50
C ARG A 124 14.49 5.05 7.66
N LEU A 125 13.82 5.52 8.72
CA LEU A 125 13.42 4.69 9.85
C LEU A 125 12.46 3.58 9.40
N PHE A 126 11.52 3.90 8.51
CA PHE A 126 10.60 2.94 7.91
C PHE A 126 11.29 1.92 7.00
N LEU A 127 12.34 2.32 6.28
CA LEU A 127 13.13 1.43 5.39
C LEU A 127 14.23 0.65 6.12
N ALA A 128 14.60 1.04 7.34
CA ALA A 128 15.70 0.43 8.09
C ALA A 128 15.51 -1.09 8.32
N PRO A 129 14.31 -1.61 8.65
CA PRO A 129 14.09 -3.05 8.75
C PRO A 129 14.41 -3.80 7.46
N ALA A 130 13.98 -3.29 6.29
CA ALA A 130 14.29 -3.90 5.00
C ALA A 130 15.81 -3.89 4.71
N ALA A 131 16.49 -2.78 5.02
CA ALA A 131 17.94 -2.71 4.88
C ALA A 131 18.66 -3.73 5.76
N LEU A 132 18.19 -3.92 7.01
CA LEU A 132 18.73 -4.92 7.93
C LEU A 132 18.52 -6.35 7.40
N ALA A 133 17.33 -6.67 6.87
CA ALA A 133 17.06 -7.97 6.26
C ALA A 133 18.02 -8.26 5.11
N LEU A 134 18.26 -7.27 4.25
CA LEU A 134 19.16 -7.40 3.11
C LEU A 134 20.61 -7.64 3.56
N LEU A 135 21.09 -6.85 4.52
CA LEU A 135 22.44 -7.03 5.08
C LEU A 135 22.60 -8.40 5.74
N TRP A 136 21.59 -8.86 6.48
CA TRP A 136 21.60 -10.18 7.09
C TRP A 136 21.63 -11.30 6.05
N PHE A 137 20.81 -11.19 5.00
CA PHE A 137 20.81 -12.14 3.88
C PHE A 137 22.17 -12.23 3.19
N LEU A 138 22.77 -11.09 2.86
CA LEU A 138 24.10 -11.05 2.24
C LEU A 138 25.16 -11.64 3.17
N GLY A 139 25.12 -11.31 4.46
CA GLY A 139 26.04 -11.87 5.45
C GLY A 139 25.92 -13.40 5.57
N ALA A 140 24.70 -13.92 5.67
CA ALA A 140 24.43 -15.35 5.74
C ALA A 140 24.87 -16.08 4.45
N MET A 141 24.60 -15.49 3.28
CA MET A 141 25.04 -16.03 1.99
C MET A 141 26.56 -16.13 1.90
N ILE A 142 27.28 -15.06 2.28
CA ILE A 142 28.75 -15.04 2.28
C ILE A 142 29.30 -16.06 3.26
N PHE A 143 28.74 -16.13 4.48
CA PHE A 143 29.18 -17.08 5.50
C PHE A 143 28.97 -18.52 5.04
N ASN A 144 27.78 -18.85 4.52
CA ASN A 144 27.49 -20.17 3.98
C ASN A 144 28.41 -20.51 2.81
N TRP A 145 28.73 -19.55 1.94
CA TRP A 145 29.68 -19.77 0.85
C TRP A 145 31.11 -20.04 1.35
N LEU A 146 31.58 -19.30 2.36
CA LEU A 146 32.92 -19.47 2.93
C LEU A 146 33.11 -20.81 3.65
N PHE A 147 32.05 -21.34 4.25
CA PHE A 147 32.10 -22.55 5.09
C PHE A 147 31.30 -23.73 4.51
N ALA A 148 30.84 -23.65 3.27
CA ALA A 148 30.26 -24.77 2.55
C ALA A 148 31.35 -25.82 2.29
N GLN A 149 31.23 -26.98 2.95
CA GLN A 149 32.00 -28.18 2.65
C GLN A 149 31.27 -29.02 1.61
#